data_AF-A0A1L9N7C6-F1
#
_entry.id   AF-A0A1L9N7C6-F1
#
_cell.length_a   1.000
_cell.length_b   1.000
_cell.length_c   1.000
_cell.angle_alpha   90.00
_cell.angle_beta   90.00
_cell.angle_gamma   90.00
#
_symmetry.space_group_name_H-M   'P 1'
#
loop_
_entity.id
_entity.type
_entity.pdbx_description
1 polymer ?
#
loop_
_entity_poly.entity_id
_entity_poly.type
_entity_poly.pdbx_seq_one_letter_code
_entity_poly.pdbx_strand_id
1 'polypeptide(L)'
;MGLDYLMVHLTYNIPLAVVMTLAYWPFFTKLDLYRIATLTTIAVISTIPWDSYLIRTRIWTYPPYAILGPRICLIPIEEVFFFVIQTYNTSLLYIILTKRFVMPMYLGPQDALKRNLGIVIIGSSQFLGLASIFHGGRYTYLGLILAWICPFMMIQWLMAYRFIVRLPLREVSLAICIPTLFLWVVDTIALGKGTWVIESATKLDIQLWGSLDIEEAIFFVVTNIMIVLGQMAIDNAIALGIYNMSTTSKTEFPSYGQLFAQFITRRNEELNMKYIHDLGDAVIRLKRRSQSMYMGSAMFEGQLRIDLIFLYSFCRVIDDLVDEAPDSSTARSVIQECALLLEQRFAGKNLAKGIRSDPALLSSIEHLPVERLSIEPLQGLLKGFETDLEFNTSNTKSPILTESDLERYAYRVAGTVAESVIHLAVAHDRPQNLDKHTHQQTITAGALMGQALQYVNIARDIQRDAEIGRVYIPTTWLEAKGLIPAKVLDYPTDPQVQSLRIRLLDHADEWYRLTEAAIGRLPLEAQGPIRVTVETGGNGEA
;
A
#
# COMPACT_ATOMS: atom_id res chain seq x y z
N MET A 1 41.40 3.91 22.51
CA MET A 1 40.43 2.89 22.94
C MET A 1 39.72 2.44 21.67
N GLY A 2 39.58 1.13 21.45
CA GLY A 2 39.07 0.50 20.22
C GLY A 2 37.62 0.81 19.90
N LEU A 3 37.28 2.07 19.60
CA LEU A 3 35.89 2.52 19.50
C LEU A 3 35.55 3.11 18.14
N ASP A 4 36.51 3.29 17.24
CA ASP A 4 36.28 4.01 15.98
C ASP A 4 35.19 3.35 15.14
N TYR A 5 35.19 2.01 15.03
CA TYR A 5 34.15 1.31 14.27
C TYR A 5 32.78 1.40 14.97
N LEU A 6 32.73 1.22 16.29
CA LEU A 6 31.49 1.42 17.06
C LEU A 6 30.93 2.85 16.87
N MET A 7 31.81 3.87 16.85
CA MET A 7 31.41 5.26 16.68
C MET A 7 30.81 5.53 15.30
N VAL A 8 31.26 4.83 14.25
CA VAL A 8 30.60 4.88 12.92
C VAL A 8 29.13 4.47 13.03
N HIS A 9 28.84 3.36 13.72
CA HIS A 9 27.46 2.91 13.90
C HIS A 9 26.61 3.85 14.75
N LEU A 10 27.15 4.34 15.87
CA LEU A 10 26.44 5.27 16.77
C LEU A 10 26.17 6.63 16.11
N THR A 11 27.06 7.07 15.20
CA THR A 11 26.94 8.38 14.55
C THR A 11 26.03 8.33 13.33
N TYR A 12 26.09 7.25 12.54
CA TYR A 12 25.43 7.20 11.23
C TYR A 12 24.31 6.16 11.14
N ASN A 13 24.62 4.88 11.40
CA ASN A 13 23.70 3.79 11.07
C ASN A 13 22.52 3.69 12.05
N ILE A 14 22.78 3.81 13.35
CA ILE A 14 21.75 3.72 14.40
C ILE A 14 20.80 4.91 14.37
N PRO A 15 21.26 6.18 14.29
CA PRO A 15 20.34 7.31 14.17
C PRO A 15 19.41 7.21 12.97
N LEU A 16 19.92 6.79 11.80
CA LEU A 16 19.10 6.57 10.61
C LEU A 16 18.02 5.51 10.87
N ALA A 17 18.40 4.36 11.46
CA ALA A 17 17.46 3.31 11.81
C ALA A 17 16.36 3.84 12.74
N VAL A 18 16.73 4.50 13.84
CA VAL A 18 15.79 5.05 14.82
C VAL A 18 14.82 6.03 14.18
N VAL A 19 15.31 6.98 13.38
CA VAL A 19 14.45 7.97 12.70
C VAL A 19 13.45 7.28 11.76
N MET A 20 13.90 6.32 10.95
CA MET A 20 13.00 5.58 10.05
C MET A 20 11.99 4.74 10.82
N THR A 21 12.41 4.06 11.89
CA THR A 21 11.53 3.23 12.73
C THR A 21 10.46 4.09 13.40
N LEU A 22 10.83 5.24 13.99
CA LEU A 22 9.87 6.13 14.64
C LEU A 22 8.88 6.72 13.64
N ALA A 23 9.35 7.13 12.46
CA ALA A 23 8.50 7.65 11.40
C ALA A 23 7.49 6.60 10.89
N TYR A 24 7.90 5.33 10.82
CA TYR A 24 7.05 4.23 10.35
C TYR A 24 6.28 3.51 11.45
N TRP A 25 6.55 3.79 12.73
CA TRP A 25 6.00 3.08 13.89
C TRP A 25 4.48 2.90 13.87
N PRO A 26 3.66 3.91 13.51
CA PRO A 26 2.20 3.76 13.48
C PRO A 26 1.70 2.71 12.48
N PHE A 27 2.53 2.34 11.50
CA PHE A 27 2.17 1.45 10.38
C PHE A 27 2.94 0.13 10.41
N PHE A 28 3.79 -0.04 11.42
CA PHE A 28 4.69 -1.17 11.56
C PHE A 28 3.91 -2.42 11.98
N THR A 29 3.93 -3.46 11.14
CA THR A 29 3.17 -4.69 11.41
C THR A 29 4.05 -5.84 11.89
N LYS A 30 3.42 -6.89 12.44
CA LYS A 30 4.12 -8.15 12.76
C LYS A 30 4.70 -8.81 11.50
N LEU A 31 4.03 -8.67 10.37
CA LEU A 31 4.51 -9.20 9.09
C LEU A 31 5.80 -8.49 8.67
N ASP A 32 5.87 -7.16 8.82
CA ASP A 32 7.09 -6.38 8.57
C ASP A 32 8.24 -6.83 9.46
N LEU A 33 7.98 -7.09 10.75
CA LEU A 33 8.98 -7.66 11.66
C LEU A 33 9.50 -9.01 11.17
N TYR A 34 8.61 -9.92 10.79
CA TYR A 34 9.01 -11.25 10.32
C TYR A 34 9.82 -11.18 9.02
N ARG A 35 9.47 -10.29 8.10
CA ARG A 35 10.22 -10.05 6.87
C ARG A 35 11.65 -9.62 7.15
N ILE A 36 11.80 -8.57 7.97
CA ILE A 36 13.10 -8.01 8.35
C ILE A 36 13.92 -9.04 9.13
N ALA A 37 13.33 -9.72 10.11
CA ALA A 37 14.01 -10.74 10.91
C ALA A 37 14.48 -11.93 10.06
N THR A 38 13.66 -12.37 9.10
CA THR A 38 14.03 -13.46 8.18
C THR A 38 15.23 -13.10 7.34
N LEU A 39 15.21 -11.94 6.66
CA LEU A 39 16.35 -11.52 5.84
C LEU A 39 17.60 -11.24 6.68
N THR A 40 17.45 -10.63 7.85
CA THR A 40 18.57 -10.41 8.78
C THR A 40 19.22 -11.74 9.19
N THR A 41 18.40 -12.75 9.52
CA THR A 41 18.89 -14.09 9.88
C THR A 41 19.64 -14.73 8.71
N ILE A 42 19.08 -14.67 7.51
CA ILE A 42 19.73 -15.20 6.31
C ILE A 42 21.04 -14.48 6.05
N ALA A 43 21.06 -13.14 6.08
CA ALA A 43 22.23 -12.31 5.84
C ALA A 43 23.36 -12.62 6.83
N VAL A 44 23.08 -12.69 8.13
CA VAL A 44 24.10 -13.01 9.14
C VAL A 44 24.67 -14.40 8.92
N ILE A 45 23.82 -15.41 8.75
CA ILE A 45 24.27 -16.81 8.58
C ILE A 45 25.07 -16.99 7.28
N SER A 46 24.65 -16.35 6.19
CA SER A 46 25.30 -16.49 4.88
C SER A 46 26.61 -15.69 4.75
N THR A 47 26.74 -14.58 5.49
CA THR A 47 27.90 -13.69 5.39
C THR A 47 29.05 -14.17 6.27
N ILE A 48 28.78 -14.68 7.47
CA ILE A 48 29.83 -15.13 8.43
C ILE A 48 30.90 -16.04 7.79
N PRO A 49 30.57 -17.09 7.01
CA PRO A 49 31.60 -17.95 6.42
C PRO A 49 32.50 -17.22 5.41
N TRP A 50 31.91 -16.34 4.60
CA TRP A 50 32.60 -15.57 3.57
C TRP A 50 33.50 -14.50 4.18
N ASP A 51 32.97 -13.72 5.12
CA ASP A 51 33.69 -12.65 5.80
C ASP A 51 34.88 -13.20 6.62
N SER A 52 34.62 -14.30 7.33
CA SER A 52 35.67 -15.02 8.06
C SER A 52 36.77 -15.54 7.13
N TYR A 53 36.47 -15.86 5.87
CA TYR A 53 37.46 -16.26 4.88
C TYR A 53 38.29 -15.05 4.42
N LEU A 54 37.68 -13.89 4.16
CA LEU A 54 38.40 -12.66 3.79
C LEU A 54 39.40 -12.24 4.86
N ILE A 55 38.99 -12.30 6.14
CA ILE A 55 39.88 -11.95 7.26
C ILE A 55 41.01 -12.99 7.40
N ARG A 56 40.72 -14.29 7.25
CA ARG A 56 41.74 -15.35 7.32
C ARG A 56 42.78 -15.25 6.20
N THR A 57 42.36 -14.84 5.02
CA THR A 57 43.23 -14.67 3.84
C THR A 57 43.87 -13.29 3.78
N ARG A 58 43.64 -12.44 4.80
CA ARG A 58 44.14 -11.06 4.88
C ARG A 58 43.73 -10.20 3.69
N ILE A 59 42.57 -10.44 3.10
CA ILE A 59 41.98 -9.51 2.14
C ILE A 59 41.45 -8.29 2.90
N TRP A 60 40.86 -8.55 4.07
CA TRP A 60 40.44 -7.55 5.04
C TRP A 60 41.26 -7.62 6.32
N THR A 61 41.64 -6.46 6.83
CA THR A 61 42.29 -6.33 8.14
C THR A 61 41.68 -5.18 8.95
N TYR A 62 41.55 -5.43 10.25
CA TYR A 62 41.05 -4.46 11.21
C TYR A 62 42.17 -4.12 12.20
N PRO A 63 42.59 -2.85 12.28
CA PRO A 63 43.57 -2.44 13.27
C PRO A 63 43.05 -2.68 14.69
N PRO A 64 43.89 -3.17 15.63
CA PRO A 64 43.45 -3.45 17.00
C PRO A 64 42.90 -2.23 17.75
N TYR A 65 43.28 -1.02 17.34
CA TYR A 65 42.79 0.23 17.91
C TYR A 65 41.43 0.70 17.34
N ALA A 66 40.88 0.02 16.33
CA ALA A 66 39.62 0.40 15.70
C ALA A 66 38.42 -0.40 16.21
N ILE A 67 38.66 -1.57 16.83
CA ILE A 67 37.64 -2.54 17.24
C ILE A 67 37.60 -2.76 18.76
N LEU A 68 36.43 -3.10 19.29
CA LEU A 68 36.13 -3.32 20.72
C LEU A 68 36.83 -4.55 21.30
N GLY A 69 37.13 -5.55 20.46
CA GLY A 69 37.85 -6.76 20.84
C GLY A 69 37.09 -8.09 20.66
N PRO A 70 35.79 -8.21 21.02
CA PRO A 70 35.04 -9.45 20.79
C PRO A 70 34.93 -9.81 19.31
N ARG A 71 35.08 -11.11 18.99
CA ARG A 71 35.02 -11.62 17.61
C ARG A 71 34.18 -12.88 17.51
N ILE A 72 33.43 -13.02 16.43
CA ILE A 72 32.70 -14.24 16.04
C ILE A 72 33.38 -14.77 14.77
N CYS A 73 33.94 -15.99 14.80
CA CYS A 73 34.65 -16.56 13.66
C CYS A 73 35.73 -15.61 13.06
N LEU A 74 36.45 -14.88 13.91
CA LEU A 74 37.47 -13.85 13.58
C LEU A 74 36.90 -12.48 13.14
N ILE A 75 35.60 -12.36 12.94
CA ILE A 75 34.91 -11.14 12.53
C ILE A 75 34.63 -10.27 13.77
N PRO A 76 35.00 -8.98 13.80
CA PRO A 76 34.63 -8.06 14.88
C PRO A 76 33.11 -8.02 15.10
N ILE A 77 32.66 -7.84 16.35
CA ILE A 77 31.23 -7.78 16.65
C ILE A 77 30.52 -6.61 15.95
N GLU A 78 31.25 -5.52 15.72
CA GLU A 78 30.79 -4.34 14.99
C GLU A 78 30.46 -4.69 13.53
N GLU A 79 31.30 -5.51 12.88
CA GLU A 79 31.04 -5.98 11.51
C GLU A 79 29.82 -6.92 11.46
N VAL A 80 29.65 -7.80 12.46
CA VAL A 80 28.43 -8.62 12.55
C VAL A 80 27.19 -7.73 12.76
N PHE A 81 27.32 -6.66 13.54
CA PHE A 81 26.25 -5.67 13.69
C PHE A 81 26.00 -4.90 12.40
N PHE A 82 27.02 -4.63 11.59
CA PHE A 82 26.88 -4.02 10.28
C PHE A 82 25.96 -4.83 9.37
N PHE A 83 26.11 -6.16 9.32
CA PHE A 83 25.21 -7.04 8.55
C PHE A 83 23.75 -6.87 8.95
N VAL A 84 23.50 -6.74 10.26
CA VAL A 84 22.16 -6.55 10.82
C VAL A 84 21.60 -5.19 10.47
N ILE A 85 22.34 -4.11 10.75
CA ILE A 85 21.83 -2.75 10.61
C ILE A 85 21.67 -2.33 9.14
N GLN A 86 22.55 -2.80 8.24
CA GLN A 86 22.37 -2.62 6.79
C GLN A 86 21.09 -3.32 6.34
N THR A 87 20.94 -4.60 6.68
CA THR A 87 19.76 -5.39 6.27
C THR A 87 18.48 -4.78 6.80
N TYR A 88 18.48 -4.30 8.05
CA TYR A 88 17.38 -3.59 8.67
C TYR A 88 17.03 -2.31 7.91
N ASN A 89 17.99 -1.41 7.71
CA ASN A 89 17.77 -0.11 7.09
C ASN A 89 17.27 -0.24 5.64
N THR A 90 17.91 -1.09 4.83
CA THR A 90 17.51 -1.32 3.44
C THR A 90 16.13 -1.98 3.37
N SER A 91 15.85 -2.95 4.24
CA SER A 91 14.52 -3.59 4.30
C SER A 91 13.42 -2.63 4.72
N LEU A 92 13.67 -1.81 5.75
CA LEU A 92 12.68 -0.85 6.25
C LEU A 92 12.38 0.22 5.21
N LEU A 93 13.40 0.76 4.53
CA LEU A 93 13.20 1.71 3.45
C LEU A 93 12.40 1.09 2.30
N TYR A 94 12.71 -0.15 1.91
CA TYR A 94 11.92 -0.87 0.91
C TYR A 94 10.45 -0.97 1.32
N ILE A 95 10.17 -1.40 2.55
CA ILE A 95 8.80 -1.53 3.09
C ILE A 95 8.07 -0.19 3.06
N ILE A 96 8.72 0.89 3.47
CA ILE A 96 8.15 2.24 3.44
C ILE A 96 7.78 2.63 2.00
N LEU A 97 8.68 2.41 1.03
CA LEU A 97 8.47 2.78 -0.37
C LEU A 97 7.39 1.91 -1.06
N THR A 98 7.19 0.67 -0.61
CA THR A 98 6.27 -0.29 -1.25
C THR A 98 4.96 -0.51 -0.50
N LYS A 99 4.74 0.07 0.70
CA LYS A 99 3.51 -0.11 1.51
C LYS A 99 2.22 0.13 0.71
N ARG A 100 2.22 1.13 -0.16
CA ARG A 100 1.08 1.48 -1.01
C ARG A 100 0.81 0.49 -2.15
N PHE A 101 1.67 -0.49 -2.41
CA PHE A 101 1.47 -1.45 -3.48
C PHE A 101 0.41 -2.47 -3.13
N VAL A 102 -0.44 -2.78 -4.11
CA VAL A 102 -1.44 -3.84 -4.03
C VAL A 102 -0.80 -5.09 -4.62
N MET A 103 0.01 -5.79 -3.82
CA MET A 103 0.95 -6.81 -4.30
C MET A 103 0.35 -7.83 -5.29
N PRO A 104 -0.87 -8.38 -5.11
CA PRO A 104 -1.44 -9.35 -6.05
C PRO A 104 -1.56 -8.85 -7.50
N MET A 105 -1.64 -7.54 -7.75
CA MET A 105 -1.70 -6.98 -9.11
C MET A 105 -0.42 -7.22 -9.92
N TYR A 106 0.71 -7.47 -9.25
CA TYR A 106 2.02 -7.69 -9.88
C TYR A 106 2.33 -9.16 -10.11
N LEU A 107 1.44 -10.06 -9.69
CA LEU A 107 1.49 -11.45 -10.11
C LEU A 107 1.27 -11.52 -11.62
N GLY A 108 1.88 -12.50 -12.30
CA GLY A 108 1.64 -12.60 -13.73
C GLY A 108 2.17 -13.87 -14.38
N PRO A 109 1.95 -14.02 -15.70
CA PRO A 109 2.29 -15.24 -16.41
C PRO A 109 3.79 -15.47 -16.45
N GLN A 110 4.14 -16.72 -16.77
CA GLN A 110 5.50 -17.12 -17.06
C GLN A 110 5.98 -16.42 -18.34
N ASP A 111 7.23 -15.96 -18.32
CA ASP A 111 7.89 -15.33 -19.46
C ASP A 111 9.29 -15.92 -19.58
N ALA A 112 9.45 -16.87 -20.50
CA ALA A 112 10.69 -17.62 -20.67
C ALA A 112 11.85 -16.72 -21.09
N LEU A 113 11.59 -15.67 -21.88
CA LEU A 113 12.62 -14.75 -22.35
C LEU A 113 13.19 -13.96 -21.17
N LYS A 114 12.32 -13.32 -20.38
CA LYS A 114 12.75 -12.56 -19.20
C LYS A 114 13.46 -13.46 -18.19
N ARG A 115 12.89 -14.65 -17.92
CA ARG A 115 13.50 -15.64 -17.02
C ARG A 115 14.92 -15.99 -17.46
N ASN A 116 15.08 -16.40 -18.71
CA ASN A 116 16.35 -16.87 -19.25
C ASN A 116 17.38 -15.73 -19.33
N LEU A 117 16.94 -14.50 -19.65
CA LEU A 117 17.81 -13.33 -19.64
C LEU A 117 18.46 -13.11 -18.27
N GLY A 118 17.67 -13.15 -17.19
CA GLY A 118 18.23 -13.01 -15.84
C GLY A 118 19.14 -14.18 -15.44
N ILE A 119 18.81 -15.41 -15.85
CA ILE A 119 19.70 -16.57 -15.63
C ILE A 119 21.05 -16.36 -16.34
N VAL A 120 21.05 -15.89 -17.58
CA VAL A 120 22.28 -15.63 -18.33
C VAL A 120 23.10 -14.51 -17.70
N ILE A 121 22.46 -13.40 -17.29
CA ILE A 121 23.16 -12.28 -16.65
C ILE A 121 23.82 -12.73 -15.32
N ILE A 122 23.05 -13.39 -14.45
CA ILE A 122 23.56 -13.84 -13.14
C ILE A 122 24.60 -14.95 -13.33
N GLY A 123 24.36 -15.90 -14.24
CA GLY A 123 25.30 -16.99 -14.54
C GLY A 123 26.61 -16.49 -15.15
N SER A 124 26.56 -15.48 -16.02
CA SER A 124 27.77 -14.87 -16.58
C SER A 124 28.57 -14.13 -15.51
N SER A 125 27.88 -13.45 -14.59
CA SER A 125 28.52 -12.76 -13.45
C SER A 125 29.16 -13.76 -12.48
N GLN A 126 28.51 -14.89 -12.20
CA GLN A 126 29.09 -16.00 -11.43
C GLN A 126 30.36 -16.54 -12.10
N PHE A 127 30.30 -16.79 -13.41
CA PHE A 127 31.44 -17.29 -14.18
C PHE A 127 32.61 -16.32 -14.13
N LEU A 128 32.36 -15.02 -14.31
CA LEU A 128 33.37 -13.98 -14.18
C LEU A 128 33.97 -13.92 -12.77
N GLY A 129 33.14 -14.06 -11.74
CA GLY A 129 33.59 -14.12 -10.35
C GLY A 129 34.55 -15.27 -10.10
N LEU A 130 34.18 -16.48 -10.53
CA LEU A 130 35.03 -17.67 -10.42
C LEU A 130 36.31 -17.54 -11.24
N ALA A 131 36.24 -17.05 -12.48
CA ALA A 131 37.40 -16.82 -13.33
C ALA A 131 38.38 -15.81 -12.70
N SER A 132 37.85 -14.77 -12.03
CA SER A 132 38.65 -13.77 -11.30
C SER A 132 39.38 -14.38 -10.11
N ILE A 133 38.71 -15.27 -9.36
CA ILE A 133 39.34 -16.04 -8.26
C ILE A 133 40.44 -16.95 -8.80
N PHE A 134 40.20 -17.66 -9.91
CA PHE A 134 41.20 -18.54 -10.52
C PHE A 134 42.42 -17.78 -11.06
N HIS A 135 42.22 -16.57 -11.58
CA HIS A 135 43.33 -15.73 -12.03
C HIS A 135 44.17 -15.22 -10.85
N GLY A 136 43.54 -14.94 -9.72
CA GLY A 136 44.20 -14.44 -8.51
C GLY A 136 44.71 -12.99 -8.65
N GLY A 137 45.52 -12.57 -7.69
CA GLY A 137 46.06 -11.20 -7.64
C GLY A 137 44.97 -10.15 -7.48
N ARG A 138 45.06 -9.05 -8.23
CA ARG A 138 44.18 -7.87 -8.14
C ARG A 138 42.69 -8.09 -8.38
N TYR A 139 42.29 -9.23 -8.96
CA TYR A 139 40.88 -9.55 -9.22
C TYR A 139 40.26 -10.43 -8.13
N THR A 140 41.06 -10.88 -7.16
CA THR A 140 40.63 -11.85 -6.16
C THR A 140 39.44 -11.33 -5.36
N TYR A 141 39.49 -10.07 -4.91
CA TYR A 141 38.44 -9.53 -4.07
C TYR A 141 37.10 -9.38 -4.81
N LEU A 142 37.12 -8.74 -5.99
CA LEU A 142 35.94 -8.65 -6.86
C LEU A 142 35.38 -10.04 -7.22
N GLY A 143 36.26 -11.00 -7.49
CA GLY A 143 35.89 -12.38 -7.77
C GLY A 143 35.13 -13.04 -6.63
N LEU A 144 35.59 -12.84 -5.38
CA LEU A 144 34.95 -13.37 -4.18
C LEU A 144 33.58 -12.72 -3.90
N ILE A 145 33.41 -11.43 -4.19
CA ILE A 145 32.10 -10.75 -4.08
C ILE A 145 31.11 -11.41 -5.05
N LEU A 146 31.47 -11.50 -6.34
CA LEU A 146 30.59 -12.04 -7.38
C LEU A 146 30.28 -13.52 -7.16
N ALA A 147 31.29 -14.32 -6.78
CA ALA A 147 31.11 -15.75 -6.56
C ALA A 147 30.24 -16.08 -5.34
N TRP A 148 30.21 -15.21 -4.34
CA TRP A 148 29.37 -15.35 -3.15
C TRP A 148 27.93 -14.91 -3.39
N ILE A 149 27.71 -13.81 -4.11
CA ILE A 149 26.36 -13.21 -4.20
C ILE A 149 25.49 -13.83 -5.30
N CYS A 150 26.10 -14.22 -6.42
CA CYS A 150 25.36 -14.73 -7.58
C CYS A 150 24.52 -16.00 -7.29
N PRO A 151 24.93 -16.95 -6.41
CA PRO A 151 24.10 -18.09 -6.06
C PRO A 151 22.80 -17.67 -5.34
N PHE A 152 22.86 -16.69 -4.43
CA PHE A 152 21.68 -16.17 -3.75
C PHE A 152 20.76 -15.44 -4.72
N MET A 153 21.32 -14.57 -5.57
CA MET A 153 20.54 -13.88 -6.60
C MET A 153 19.90 -14.85 -7.59
N MET A 154 20.60 -15.94 -7.95
CA MET A 154 20.07 -16.98 -8.83
C MET A 154 18.86 -17.68 -8.18
N ILE A 155 18.95 -18.06 -6.91
CA ILE A 155 17.83 -18.66 -6.16
C ILE A 155 16.65 -17.69 -6.12
N GLN A 156 16.88 -16.43 -5.71
CA GLN A 156 15.85 -15.39 -5.64
C GLN A 156 15.18 -15.17 -7.00
N TRP A 157 15.98 -15.10 -8.08
CA TRP A 157 15.48 -14.94 -9.45
C TRP A 157 14.62 -16.13 -9.88
N LEU A 158 15.12 -17.36 -9.77
CA LEU A 158 14.38 -18.56 -10.17
C LEU A 158 13.08 -18.72 -9.39
N MET A 159 13.04 -18.28 -8.14
CA MET A 159 11.85 -18.36 -7.30
C MET A 159 10.83 -17.25 -7.57
N ALA A 160 11.27 -16.03 -7.89
CA ALA A 160 10.40 -14.85 -7.88
C ALA A 160 10.45 -13.97 -9.14
N TYR A 161 11.14 -14.36 -10.23
CA TYR A 161 11.28 -13.51 -11.42
C TYR A 161 9.94 -12.98 -11.96
N ARG A 162 8.87 -13.80 -11.93
CA ARG A 162 7.53 -13.44 -12.43
C ARG A 162 7.00 -12.17 -11.77
N PHE A 163 7.33 -12.00 -10.49
CA PHE A 163 6.93 -10.86 -9.67
C PHE A 163 7.96 -9.73 -9.77
N ILE A 164 9.25 -10.07 -9.71
CA ILE A 164 10.35 -9.11 -9.73
C ILE A 164 10.30 -8.20 -10.96
N VAL A 165 10.05 -8.75 -12.14
CA VAL A 165 10.04 -7.98 -13.40
C VAL A 165 8.81 -7.09 -13.60
N ARG A 166 7.81 -7.19 -12.70
CA ARG A 166 6.55 -6.45 -12.78
C ARG A 166 6.46 -5.32 -11.77
N LEU A 167 7.29 -5.34 -10.72
CA LEU A 167 7.31 -4.29 -9.73
C LEU A 167 7.80 -2.96 -10.34
N PRO A 168 7.27 -1.81 -9.88
CA PRO A 168 7.70 -0.51 -10.35
C PRO A 168 9.20 -0.25 -10.14
N LEU A 169 9.93 0.01 -11.22
CA LEU A 169 11.38 0.21 -11.20
C LEU A 169 11.81 1.41 -10.36
N ARG A 170 10.96 2.45 -10.24
CA ARG A 170 11.30 3.65 -9.47
C ARG A 170 11.53 3.32 -7.99
N GLU A 171 10.55 2.70 -7.34
CA GLU A 171 10.62 2.36 -5.91
C GLU A 171 11.70 1.31 -5.64
N VAL A 172 11.83 0.31 -6.51
CA VAL A 172 12.91 -0.69 -6.42
C VAL A 172 14.28 -0.02 -6.52
N SER A 173 14.46 0.88 -7.49
CA SER A 173 15.74 1.60 -7.67
C SER A 173 16.03 2.53 -6.49
N LEU A 174 15.03 3.23 -5.95
CA LEU A 174 15.21 4.08 -4.77
C LEU A 174 15.61 3.25 -3.54
N ALA A 175 14.99 2.08 -3.33
CA ALA A 175 15.32 1.18 -2.24
C ALA A 175 16.74 0.60 -2.33
N ILE A 176 17.34 0.56 -3.53
CA ILE A 176 18.72 0.12 -3.75
C ILE A 176 19.68 1.31 -3.65
N CYS A 177 19.42 2.37 -4.40
CA CYS A 177 20.35 3.48 -4.58
C CYS A 177 20.50 4.34 -3.31
N ILE A 178 19.42 4.62 -2.58
CA ILE A 178 19.50 5.45 -1.36
C ILE A 178 20.41 4.83 -0.30
N PRO A 179 20.23 3.56 0.14
CA PRO A 179 21.11 2.97 1.14
C PRO A 179 22.51 2.75 0.59
N THR A 180 22.65 2.46 -0.71
CA THR A 180 23.97 2.33 -1.35
C THR A 180 24.77 3.64 -1.28
N LEU A 181 24.16 4.76 -1.70
CA LEU A 181 24.81 6.07 -1.65
C LEU A 181 25.12 6.50 -0.22
N PHE A 182 24.22 6.23 0.72
CA PHE A 182 24.45 6.46 2.14
C PHE A 182 25.67 5.68 2.64
N LEU A 183 25.74 4.38 2.35
CA LEU A 183 26.86 3.54 2.75
C LEU A 183 28.16 4.00 2.09
N TRP A 184 28.18 4.35 0.80
CA TRP A 184 29.37 4.89 0.15
C TRP A 184 29.95 6.11 0.88
N VAL A 185 29.08 7.02 1.35
CA VAL A 185 29.50 8.21 2.12
C VAL A 185 30.06 7.82 3.48
N VAL A 186 29.35 6.96 4.23
CA VAL A 186 29.80 6.49 5.55
C VAL A 186 31.14 5.77 5.44
N ASP A 187 31.29 4.95 4.41
CA ASP A 187 32.47 4.12 4.19
C ASP A 187 33.70 4.92 3.77
N THR A 188 33.50 5.91 2.88
CA THR A 188 34.53 6.88 2.49
C THR A 188 35.12 7.59 3.73
N ILE A 189 34.28 7.92 4.71
CA ILE A 189 34.69 8.53 5.98
C ILE A 189 35.42 7.51 6.87
N ALA A 190 34.92 6.27 6.96
CA ALA A 190 35.50 5.22 7.80
C ALA A 190 36.87 4.74 7.29
N LEU A 191 37.01 4.52 5.97
CA LEU A 191 38.26 4.20 5.29
C LEU A 191 39.26 5.35 5.38
N GLY A 192 38.80 6.60 5.22
CA GLY A 192 39.64 7.79 5.39
C GLY A 192 40.25 7.93 6.80
N LYS A 193 39.62 7.33 7.82
CA LYS A 193 40.13 7.26 9.19
C LYS A 193 40.96 6.00 9.48
N GLY A 194 41.07 5.07 8.53
CA GLY A 194 41.78 3.80 8.71
C GLY A 194 41.09 2.84 9.66
N THR A 195 39.74 2.84 9.70
CA THR A 195 38.94 1.97 10.58
C THR A 195 39.10 0.49 10.19
N TRP A 196 39.28 0.21 8.90
CA TRP A 196 39.75 -1.06 8.33
C TRP A 196 40.46 -0.79 7.00
N VAL A 197 41.19 -1.79 6.50
CA VAL A 197 42.03 -1.66 5.30
C VAL A 197 41.86 -2.87 4.39
N ILE A 198 41.82 -2.61 3.08
CA ILE A 198 41.83 -3.62 2.02
C ILE A 198 43.24 -3.72 1.45
N GLU A 199 43.80 -4.92 1.47
CA GLU A 199 45.18 -5.14 1.02
C GLU A 199 45.35 -4.93 -0.48
N SER A 200 46.29 -4.06 -0.86
CA SER A 200 46.53 -3.59 -2.24
C SER A 200 46.82 -4.72 -3.24
N ALA A 201 47.35 -5.86 -2.78
CA ALA A 201 47.67 -6.98 -3.67
C ALA A 201 46.45 -7.71 -4.24
N THR A 202 45.26 -7.47 -3.68
CA THR A 202 44.03 -8.24 -3.98
C THR A 202 42.91 -7.43 -4.63
N LYS A 203 43.13 -6.12 -4.83
CA LYS A 203 42.18 -5.16 -5.39
C LYS A 203 42.70 -4.49 -6.67
N LEU A 204 41.79 -3.87 -7.42
CA LEU A 204 42.00 -3.21 -8.71
C LEU A 204 42.69 -1.84 -8.61
N ASP A 205 42.84 -1.30 -7.40
CA ASP A 205 43.41 0.03 -7.12
C ASP A 205 42.68 1.20 -7.82
N ILE A 206 41.37 1.05 -8.03
CA ILE A 206 40.49 2.11 -8.54
C ILE A 206 39.67 2.65 -7.37
N GLN A 207 39.74 3.96 -7.13
CA GLN A 207 39.08 4.60 -6.00
C GLN A 207 38.04 5.64 -6.45
N LEU A 208 36.85 5.58 -5.83
CA LEU A 208 35.83 6.62 -5.85
C LEU A 208 36.09 7.60 -4.71
N TRP A 209 35.92 8.89 -4.98
CA TRP A 209 36.09 9.98 -4.01
C TRP A 209 37.43 9.99 -3.23
N GLY A 210 38.45 9.34 -3.79
CA GLY A 210 39.82 9.32 -3.24
C GLY A 210 40.05 8.38 -2.06
N SER A 211 39.04 7.65 -1.57
CA SER A 211 39.24 6.68 -0.47
C SER A 211 38.40 5.40 -0.57
N LEU A 212 37.28 5.39 -1.31
CA LEU A 212 36.42 4.21 -1.45
C LEU A 212 36.89 3.35 -2.63
N ASP A 213 37.41 2.16 -2.35
CA ASP A 213 37.79 1.22 -3.41
C ASP A 213 36.56 0.77 -4.23
N ILE A 214 36.72 0.56 -5.54
CA ILE A 214 35.61 0.22 -6.45
C ILE A 214 34.92 -1.09 -6.05
N GLU A 215 35.66 -2.04 -5.49
CA GLU A 215 35.13 -3.31 -5.01
C GLU A 215 34.17 -3.11 -3.84
N GLU A 216 34.45 -2.20 -2.90
CA GLU A 216 33.53 -1.84 -1.81
C GLU A 216 32.29 -1.16 -2.36
N ALA A 217 32.48 -0.24 -3.31
CA ALA A 217 31.36 0.43 -3.95
C ALA A 217 30.42 -0.59 -4.63
N ILE A 218 30.99 -1.57 -5.33
CA ILE A 218 30.25 -2.70 -5.93
C ILE A 218 29.62 -3.56 -4.85
N PHE A 219 30.34 -3.90 -3.78
CA PHE A 219 29.84 -4.69 -2.65
C PHE A 219 28.56 -4.10 -2.06
N PHE A 220 28.53 -2.79 -1.77
CA PHE A 220 27.32 -2.13 -1.26
C PHE A 220 26.17 -2.12 -2.27
N VAL A 221 26.45 -1.93 -3.56
CA VAL A 221 25.42 -2.01 -4.60
C VAL A 221 24.81 -3.41 -4.64
N VAL A 222 25.65 -4.44 -4.75
CA VAL A 222 25.16 -5.82 -4.97
C VAL A 222 24.50 -6.39 -3.73
N THR A 223 24.98 -6.06 -2.53
CA THR A 223 24.33 -6.47 -1.26
C THR A 223 22.97 -5.81 -1.09
N ASN A 224 22.82 -4.51 -1.41
CA ASN A 224 21.51 -3.86 -1.38
C ASN A 224 20.56 -4.40 -2.46
N ILE A 225 21.06 -4.74 -3.66
CA ILE A 225 20.28 -5.47 -4.68
C ILE A 225 19.79 -6.80 -4.09
N MET A 226 20.66 -7.60 -3.48
CA MET A 226 20.30 -8.91 -2.90
C MET A 226 19.27 -8.80 -1.78
N ILE A 227 19.38 -7.78 -0.90
CA ILE A 227 18.40 -7.53 0.16
C ILE A 227 17.04 -7.17 -0.45
N VAL A 228 17.01 -6.25 -1.43
CA VAL A 228 15.78 -5.82 -2.09
C VAL A 228 15.13 -6.96 -2.89
N LEU A 229 15.91 -7.75 -3.62
CA LEU A 229 15.40 -8.97 -4.29
C LEU A 229 14.87 -10.00 -3.28
N GLY A 230 15.50 -10.12 -2.12
CA GLY A 230 15.01 -10.92 -0.99
C GLY A 230 13.64 -10.46 -0.50
N GLN A 231 13.47 -9.14 -0.31
CA GLN A 231 12.17 -8.55 0.05
C GLN A 231 11.11 -8.82 -1.03
N MET A 232 11.46 -8.67 -2.30
CA MET A 232 10.55 -8.92 -3.42
C MET A 232 10.13 -10.39 -3.51
N ALA A 233 11.02 -11.32 -3.15
CA ALA A 233 10.69 -12.75 -3.07
C ALA A 233 9.70 -13.05 -1.93
N ILE A 234 9.85 -12.39 -0.78
CA ILE A 234 8.88 -12.49 0.32
C ILE A 234 7.54 -11.85 -0.06
N ASP A 235 7.56 -10.70 -0.73
CA ASP A 235 6.34 -10.04 -1.23
C ASP A 235 5.60 -10.90 -2.26
N ASN A 236 6.32 -11.66 -3.10
CA ASN A 236 5.70 -12.62 -4.00
C ASN A 236 4.96 -13.73 -3.22
N ALA A 237 5.56 -14.25 -2.14
CA ALA A 237 4.91 -15.23 -1.27
C ALA A 237 3.63 -14.66 -0.62
N ILE A 238 3.71 -13.43 -0.09
CA ILE A 238 2.57 -12.71 0.49
C ILE A 238 1.48 -12.46 -0.56
N ALA A 239 1.87 -12.01 -1.77
CA ALA A 239 0.96 -11.76 -2.88
C ALA A 239 0.17 -13.01 -3.27
N LEU A 240 0.84 -14.17 -3.35
CA LEU A 240 0.20 -15.47 -3.60
C LEU A 240 -0.76 -15.85 -2.46
N GLY A 241 -0.39 -15.61 -1.20
CA GLY A 241 -1.26 -15.82 -0.06
C GLY A 241 -2.56 -15.00 -0.14
N ILE A 242 -2.43 -13.69 -0.38
CA ILE A 242 -3.57 -12.77 -0.52
C ILE A 242 -4.43 -13.15 -1.74
N TYR A 243 -3.81 -13.46 -2.87
CA TYR A 243 -4.49 -13.91 -4.08
C TYR A 243 -5.32 -15.17 -3.83
N ASN A 244 -4.75 -16.16 -3.15
CA ASN A 244 -5.45 -17.40 -2.83
C ASN A 244 -6.65 -17.15 -1.91
N MET A 245 -6.52 -16.30 -0.90
CA MET A 245 -7.64 -15.94 -0.02
C MET A 245 -8.76 -15.25 -0.79
N SER A 246 -8.40 -14.32 -1.67
CA SER A 246 -9.34 -13.51 -2.44
C SER A 246 -10.10 -14.32 -3.49
N THR A 247 -9.54 -15.44 -3.97
CA THR A 247 -10.14 -16.30 -4.99
C THR A 247 -10.79 -17.56 -4.46
N THR A 248 -10.46 -18.00 -3.23
CA THR A 248 -10.99 -19.25 -2.64
C THR A 248 -11.88 -19.03 -1.41
N SER A 249 -12.24 -17.78 -1.09
CA SER A 249 -13.02 -17.38 0.09
C SER A 249 -12.49 -17.91 1.43
N LYS A 250 -11.18 -18.23 1.50
CA LYS A 250 -10.54 -18.61 2.77
C LYS A 250 -10.44 -17.42 3.70
N THR A 251 -10.87 -17.60 4.94
CA THR A 251 -11.00 -16.55 5.94
C THR A 251 -9.73 -16.29 6.75
N GLU A 252 -8.81 -17.24 6.83
CA GLU A 252 -7.61 -17.09 7.65
C GLU A 252 -6.36 -16.79 6.81
N PHE A 253 -5.71 -15.67 7.15
CA PHE A 253 -4.41 -15.35 6.59
C PHE A 253 -3.38 -16.39 7.05
N PRO A 254 -2.64 -17.03 6.12
CA PRO A 254 -1.66 -18.05 6.48
C PRO A 254 -0.58 -17.46 7.39
N SER A 255 -0.15 -18.24 8.38
CA SER A 255 1.05 -17.92 9.17
C SER A 255 2.26 -17.73 8.25
N TYR A 256 3.28 -17.00 8.72
CA TYR A 256 4.48 -16.72 7.94
C TYR A 256 5.17 -18.01 7.43
N GLY A 257 5.20 -19.07 8.24
CA GLY A 257 5.70 -20.39 7.82
C GLY A 257 4.84 -21.06 6.75
N GLN A 258 3.51 -20.91 6.81
CA GLN A 258 2.60 -21.41 5.78
C GLN A 258 2.74 -20.62 4.46
N LEU A 259 2.93 -19.29 4.52
CA LEU A 259 3.26 -18.48 3.34
C LEU A 259 4.52 -18.99 2.66
N PHE A 260 5.57 -19.23 3.43
CA PHE A 260 6.82 -19.79 2.92
C PHE A 260 6.59 -21.17 2.28
N ALA A 261 5.90 -22.08 2.97
CA ALA A 261 5.62 -23.41 2.44
C ALA A 261 4.78 -23.38 1.15
N GLN A 262 3.76 -22.52 1.09
CA GLN A 262 2.94 -22.31 -0.11
C GLN A 262 3.78 -21.73 -1.25
N PHE A 263 4.65 -20.77 -0.97
CA PHE A 263 5.55 -20.20 -1.97
C PHE A 263 6.47 -21.26 -2.59
N ILE A 264 7.03 -22.16 -1.78
CA ILE A 264 7.85 -23.26 -2.32
C ILE A 264 7.03 -24.24 -3.16
N THR A 265 5.86 -24.65 -2.67
CA THR A 265 5.07 -25.76 -3.25
C THR A 265 4.18 -25.34 -4.41
N ARG A 266 3.69 -24.09 -4.43
CA ARG A 266 2.63 -23.63 -5.33
C ARG A 266 3.02 -22.47 -6.25
N ARG A 267 4.28 -22.03 -6.27
CA ARG A 267 4.77 -20.92 -7.13
C ARG A 267 4.48 -21.09 -8.64
N ASN A 268 4.26 -22.32 -9.09
CA ASN A 268 4.02 -22.64 -10.50
C ASN A 268 2.55 -22.89 -10.82
N GLU A 269 1.63 -22.74 -9.85
CA GLU A 269 0.19 -22.85 -10.13
C GLU A 269 -0.23 -21.80 -11.17
N GLU A 270 -1.21 -22.18 -12.00
CA GLU A 270 -1.83 -21.29 -12.97
C GLU A 270 -2.69 -20.26 -12.23
N LEU A 271 -2.48 -19.00 -12.57
CA LEU A 271 -3.21 -17.89 -11.95
C LEU A 271 -4.35 -17.47 -12.86
N ASN A 272 -5.49 -17.14 -12.26
CA ASN A 272 -6.59 -16.46 -12.95
C ASN A 272 -6.13 -15.06 -13.35
N MET A 273 -5.65 -14.93 -14.59
CA MET A 273 -5.13 -13.67 -15.12
C MET A 273 -6.22 -12.61 -15.32
N LYS A 274 -7.48 -13.01 -15.54
CA LYS A 274 -8.61 -12.08 -15.61
C LYS A 274 -8.76 -11.36 -14.27
N TYR A 275 -8.78 -12.10 -13.16
CA TYR A 275 -8.87 -11.50 -11.83
C TYR A 275 -7.71 -10.53 -11.54
N ILE A 276 -6.47 -10.91 -11.87
CA ILE A 276 -5.30 -10.04 -11.66
C ILE A 276 -5.39 -8.77 -12.50
N HIS A 277 -5.85 -8.88 -13.75
CA HIS A 277 -6.05 -7.73 -14.64
C HIS A 277 -7.15 -6.80 -14.11
N ASP A 278 -8.31 -7.36 -13.76
CA ASP A 278 -9.45 -6.59 -13.23
C ASP A 278 -9.09 -5.90 -11.90
N LEU A 279 -8.30 -6.55 -11.04
CA LEU A 279 -7.75 -5.92 -9.84
C LEU A 279 -6.78 -4.78 -10.20
N GLY A 280 -5.89 -4.98 -11.16
CA GLY A 280 -5.00 -3.94 -11.66
C GLY A 280 -5.76 -2.72 -12.18
N ASP A 281 -6.83 -2.93 -12.95
CA ASP A 281 -7.70 -1.88 -13.46
C ASP A 281 -8.42 -1.13 -12.33
N ALA A 282 -8.95 -1.86 -11.33
CA ALA A 282 -9.56 -1.25 -10.15
C ALA A 282 -8.58 -0.35 -9.39
N VAL A 283 -7.34 -0.82 -9.19
CA VAL A 283 -6.28 -0.03 -8.53
C VAL A 283 -5.92 1.21 -9.34
N ILE A 284 -5.74 1.08 -10.66
CA ILE A 284 -5.39 2.19 -11.54
C ILE A 284 -6.52 3.23 -11.57
N ARG A 285 -7.79 2.79 -11.63
CA ARG A 285 -8.97 3.65 -11.60
C ARG A 285 -9.00 4.48 -10.33
N LEU A 286 -8.88 3.83 -9.16
CA LEU A 286 -8.86 4.53 -7.88
C LEU A 286 -7.70 5.51 -7.76
N LYS A 287 -6.49 5.10 -8.15
CA LYS A 287 -5.32 5.97 -8.11
C LYS A 287 -5.49 7.23 -8.98
N ARG A 288 -6.21 7.15 -10.10
CA ARG A 288 -6.42 8.30 -10.99
C ARG A 288 -7.56 9.21 -10.55
N ARG A 289 -8.65 8.64 -10.03
CA ARG A 289 -9.91 9.35 -9.80
C ARG A 289 -10.20 9.68 -8.33
N SER A 290 -9.55 9.00 -7.38
CA SER A 290 -9.74 9.22 -5.94
C SER A 290 -8.46 8.91 -5.16
N GLN A 291 -7.53 9.88 -5.16
CA GLN A 291 -6.24 9.75 -4.46
C GLN A 291 -6.43 9.54 -2.95
N SER A 292 -7.37 10.24 -2.33
CA SER A 292 -7.70 10.08 -0.90
C SER A 292 -8.13 8.65 -0.58
N MET A 293 -9.03 8.07 -1.36
CA MET A 293 -9.52 6.71 -1.17
C MET A 293 -8.45 5.65 -1.47
N TYR A 294 -7.64 5.87 -2.51
CA TYR A 294 -6.48 5.01 -2.80
C TYR A 294 -5.46 5.02 -1.66
N MET A 295 -5.12 6.20 -1.15
CA MET A 295 -4.19 6.35 -0.02
C MET A 295 -4.77 5.83 1.29
N GLY A 296 -6.05 6.07 1.57
CA GLY A 296 -6.77 5.51 2.71
C GLY A 296 -6.79 3.98 2.68
N SER A 297 -7.04 3.38 1.50
CA SER A 297 -6.99 1.93 1.33
C SER A 297 -5.59 1.33 1.59
N ALA A 298 -4.52 2.12 1.38
CA ALA A 298 -3.14 1.65 1.58
C ALA A 298 -2.80 1.38 3.06
N MET A 299 -3.63 1.87 3.97
CA MET A 299 -3.49 1.64 5.40
C MET A 299 -4.05 0.28 5.83
N PHE A 300 -4.95 -0.31 5.03
CA PHE A 300 -5.46 -1.66 5.25
C PHE A 300 -4.51 -2.70 4.62
N GLU A 301 -4.57 -3.94 5.09
CA GLU A 301 -3.72 -5.04 4.61
C GLU A 301 -4.54 -6.25 4.16
N GLY A 302 -3.86 -7.18 3.49
CA GLY A 302 -4.43 -8.48 3.15
C GLY A 302 -5.67 -8.41 2.26
N GLN A 303 -6.64 -9.28 2.54
CA GLN A 303 -7.87 -9.41 1.76
C GLN A 303 -8.83 -8.23 1.97
N LEU A 304 -8.89 -7.67 3.17
CA LEU A 304 -9.73 -6.49 3.46
C LEU A 304 -9.40 -5.33 2.52
N ARG A 305 -8.10 -5.08 2.27
CA ARG A 305 -7.67 -4.06 1.31
C ARG A 305 -8.19 -4.33 -0.10
N ILE A 306 -8.15 -5.57 -0.56
CA ILE A 306 -8.61 -5.97 -1.89
C ILE A 306 -10.12 -5.79 -2.02
N ASP A 307 -10.87 -6.21 -1.02
CA ASP A 307 -12.32 -6.06 -0.94
C ASP A 307 -12.73 -4.57 -0.97
N LEU A 308 -12.01 -3.72 -0.22
CA LEU A 308 -12.20 -2.27 -0.24
C LEU A 308 -11.91 -1.67 -1.61
N ILE A 309 -10.82 -2.09 -2.28
CA ILE A 309 -10.49 -1.63 -3.63
C ILE A 309 -11.61 -1.97 -4.62
N PHE A 310 -12.19 -3.18 -4.55
CA PHE A 310 -13.30 -3.53 -5.43
C PHE A 310 -14.58 -2.76 -5.12
N LEU A 311 -14.93 -2.60 -3.83
CA LEU A 311 -16.07 -1.76 -3.41
C LEU A 311 -15.93 -0.34 -3.94
N TYR A 312 -14.78 0.28 -3.70
CA TYR A 312 -14.48 1.64 -4.11
C TYR A 312 -14.43 1.80 -5.63
N SER A 313 -13.89 0.80 -6.33
CA SER A 313 -13.87 0.76 -7.78
C SER A 313 -15.29 0.66 -8.36
N PHE A 314 -16.17 -0.12 -7.75
CA PHE A 314 -17.60 -0.20 -8.08
C PHE A 314 -18.27 1.17 -7.90
N CYS A 315 -18.16 1.77 -6.71
CA CYS A 315 -18.73 3.08 -6.42
C CYS A 315 -18.28 4.11 -7.47
N ARG A 316 -17.00 4.12 -7.85
CA ARG A 316 -16.50 5.06 -8.84
C ARG A 316 -17.01 4.80 -10.26
N VAL A 317 -17.18 3.54 -10.64
CA VAL A 317 -17.72 3.20 -11.98
C VAL A 317 -19.16 3.66 -12.12
N ILE A 318 -20.01 3.36 -11.14
CA ILE A 318 -21.41 3.75 -11.23
C ILE A 318 -21.58 5.28 -11.20
N ASP A 319 -20.79 5.97 -10.37
CA ASP A 319 -20.70 7.43 -10.30
C ASP A 319 -20.31 8.04 -11.67
N ASP A 320 -19.20 7.58 -12.26
CA ASP A 320 -18.75 8.02 -13.59
C ASP A 320 -19.82 7.77 -14.67
N LEU A 321 -20.47 6.60 -14.66
CA LEU A 321 -21.50 6.26 -15.66
C LEU A 321 -22.79 7.07 -15.53
N VAL A 322 -23.14 7.51 -14.32
CA VAL A 322 -24.31 8.36 -14.06
C VAL A 322 -24.00 9.82 -14.41
N ASP A 323 -22.85 10.33 -13.97
CA ASP A 323 -22.45 11.73 -14.16
C ASP A 323 -22.07 12.05 -15.61
N GLU A 324 -21.43 11.12 -16.32
CA GLU A 324 -21.03 11.29 -17.72
C GLU A 324 -22.12 10.85 -18.71
N ALA A 325 -23.32 10.50 -18.22
CA ALA A 325 -24.44 10.12 -19.07
C ALA A 325 -24.89 11.31 -19.95
N PRO A 326 -25.25 11.07 -21.22
CA PRO A 326 -25.67 12.14 -22.14
C PRO A 326 -26.97 12.83 -21.72
N ASP A 327 -27.83 12.13 -20.98
CA ASP A 327 -29.13 12.64 -20.53
C ASP A 327 -29.65 11.84 -19.31
N SER A 328 -30.61 12.42 -18.58
CA SER A 328 -31.17 11.81 -17.36
C SER A 328 -31.90 10.49 -17.60
N SER A 329 -32.39 10.21 -18.82
CA SER A 329 -33.03 8.92 -19.13
C SER A 329 -32.00 7.81 -19.29
N THR A 330 -30.85 8.12 -19.90
CA THR A 330 -29.70 7.21 -19.99
C THR A 330 -29.14 6.93 -18.59
N ALA A 331 -28.92 7.96 -17.77
CA ALA A 331 -28.48 7.78 -16.37
C ALA A 331 -29.45 6.89 -15.57
N ARG A 332 -30.75 7.10 -15.70
CA ARG A 332 -31.78 6.27 -15.04
C ARG A 332 -31.73 4.81 -15.51
N SER A 333 -31.49 4.58 -16.80
CA SER A 333 -31.31 3.22 -17.33
C SER A 333 -30.09 2.53 -16.73
N VAL A 334 -28.97 3.24 -16.57
CA VAL A 334 -27.75 2.73 -15.93
C VAL A 334 -28.03 2.34 -14.48
N ILE A 335 -28.73 3.20 -13.72
CA ILE A 335 -29.09 2.92 -12.31
C ILE A 335 -29.97 1.67 -12.21
N GLN A 336 -30.99 1.55 -13.07
CA GLN A 336 -31.89 0.39 -13.10
C GLN A 336 -31.16 -0.91 -13.47
N GLU A 337 -30.27 -0.84 -14.46
CA GLU A 337 -29.43 -1.97 -14.85
C GLU A 337 -28.51 -2.38 -13.70
N CYS A 338 -27.85 -1.43 -13.04
CA CYS A 338 -27.00 -1.70 -11.90
C CYS A 338 -27.77 -2.39 -10.76
N ALA A 339 -28.99 -1.92 -10.45
CA ALA A 339 -29.84 -2.53 -9.42
C ALA A 339 -30.15 -4.00 -9.75
N LEU A 340 -30.51 -4.30 -11.00
CA LEU A 340 -30.78 -5.66 -11.46
C LEU A 340 -29.53 -6.55 -11.36
N LEU A 341 -28.36 -6.04 -11.77
CA LEU A 341 -27.10 -6.77 -11.73
C LEU A 341 -26.65 -7.07 -10.29
N LEU A 342 -26.83 -6.12 -9.37
CA LEU A 342 -26.59 -6.34 -7.94
C LEU A 342 -27.51 -7.43 -7.40
N GLU A 343 -28.81 -7.39 -7.66
CA GLU A 343 -29.75 -8.43 -7.24
C GLU A 343 -29.36 -9.81 -7.77
N GLN A 344 -28.97 -9.91 -9.04
CA GLN A 344 -28.48 -11.16 -9.62
C GLN A 344 -27.22 -11.66 -8.89
N ARG A 345 -26.24 -10.79 -8.68
CA ARG A 345 -24.96 -11.13 -8.05
C ARG A 345 -25.14 -11.61 -6.62
N PHE A 346 -25.94 -10.90 -5.82
CA PHE A 346 -26.22 -11.25 -4.42
C PHE A 346 -27.15 -12.46 -4.30
N ALA A 347 -27.98 -12.75 -5.31
CA ALA A 347 -28.75 -13.99 -5.40
C ALA A 347 -27.92 -15.20 -5.90
N GLY A 348 -26.62 -15.05 -6.13
CA GLY A 348 -25.74 -16.13 -6.63
C GLY A 348 -26.00 -16.53 -8.08
N LYS A 349 -26.67 -15.68 -8.86
CA LYS A 349 -26.96 -15.91 -10.28
C LYS A 349 -25.80 -15.39 -11.14
N ASN A 350 -25.59 -16.02 -12.29
CA ASN A 350 -24.69 -15.47 -13.31
C ASN A 350 -25.22 -14.12 -13.78
N LEU A 351 -24.33 -13.13 -13.90
CA LEU A 351 -24.68 -11.81 -14.42
C LEU A 351 -25.14 -11.94 -15.87
N ALA A 352 -26.43 -11.73 -16.10
CA ALA A 352 -26.98 -11.71 -17.45
C ALA A 352 -26.57 -10.40 -18.11
N LYS A 353 -25.77 -10.48 -19.17
CA LYS A 353 -25.44 -9.30 -19.98
C LYS A 353 -26.71 -8.77 -20.62
N GLY A 354 -27.10 -7.56 -20.26
CA GLY A 354 -28.05 -6.79 -21.04
C GLY A 354 -27.47 -6.49 -22.42
N ILE A 355 -28.32 -6.11 -23.38
CA ILE A 355 -27.91 -5.76 -24.76
C ILE A 355 -26.91 -4.57 -24.77
N ARG A 356 -26.82 -3.79 -23.68
CA ARG A 356 -26.01 -2.57 -23.54
C ARG A 356 -25.16 -2.47 -22.27
N SER A 357 -24.94 -3.56 -21.53
CA SER A 357 -24.23 -3.48 -20.26
C SER A 357 -22.80 -2.97 -20.43
N ASP A 358 -22.44 -1.91 -19.72
CA ASP A 358 -21.08 -1.38 -19.71
C ASP A 358 -20.11 -2.45 -19.13
N PRO A 359 -19.00 -2.79 -19.83
CA PRO A 359 -18.06 -3.80 -19.36
C PRO A 359 -17.41 -3.48 -18.01
N ALA A 360 -17.17 -2.20 -17.72
CA ALA A 360 -16.59 -1.78 -16.44
C ALA A 360 -17.60 -1.97 -15.30
N LEU A 361 -18.90 -1.71 -15.54
CA LEU A 361 -19.96 -1.97 -14.57
C LEU A 361 -20.04 -3.46 -14.25
N LEU A 362 -20.12 -4.31 -15.27
CA LEU A 362 -20.17 -5.76 -15.09
C LEU A 362 -18.96 -6.29 -14.31
N SER A 363 -17.75 -5.91 -14.71
CA SER A 363 -16.51 -6.34 -14.03
C SER A 363 -16.47 -5.86 -12.57
N SER A 364 -16.87 -4.62 -12.31
CA SER A 364 -16.89 -4.08 -10.94
C SER A 364 -17.88 -4.82 -10.02
N ILE A 365 -19.05 -5.21 -10.53
CA ILE A 365 -20.05 -5.98 -9.77
C ILE A 365 -19.62 -7.45 -9.60
N GLU A 366 -18.99 -8.05 -10.61
CA GLU A 366 -18.48 -9.44 -10.56
C GLU A 366 -17.55 -9.64 -9.35
N HIS A 367 -16.64 -8.69 -9.12
CA HIS A 367 -15.62 -8.74 -8.06
C HIS A 367 -16.06 -8.17 -6.71
N LEU A 368 -17.32 -7.73 -6.56
CA LEU A 368 -17.81 -7.32 -5.25
C LEU A 368 -17.74 -8.51 -4.27
N PRO A 369 -17.23 -8.30 -3.03
CA PRO A 369 -17.14 -9.33 -2.00
C PRO A 369 -18.50 -9.59 -1.34
N VAL A 370 -19.46 -10.10 -2.12
CA VAL A 370 -20.88 -10.25 -1.70
C VAL A 370 -21.11 -11.16 -0.50
N GLU A 371 -20.16 -12.03 -0.16
CA GLU A 371 -20.21 -12.87 1.06
C GLU A 371 -20.00 -12.05 2.34
N ARG A 372 -19.40 -10.86 2.25
CA ARG A 372 -19.05 -9.97 3.37
C ARG A 372 -19.75 -8.61 3.29
N LEU A 373 -20.61 -8.43 2.28
CA LEU A 373 -21.37 -7.20 2.07
C LEU A 373 -22.85 -7.46 2.21
N SER A 374 -23.56 -6.38 2.53
CA SER A 374 -25.00 -6.27 2.44
C SER A 374 -25.38 -5.57 1.12
N ILE A 375 -26.50 -5.95 0.51
CA ILE A 375 -26.96 -5.33 -0.73
C ILE A 375 -27.63 -3.98 -0.46
N GLU A 376 -28.22 -3.81 0.72
CA GLU A 376 -29.06 -2.68 1.11
C GLU A 376 -28.32 -1.33 1.01
N PRO A 377 -27.07 -1.20 1.49
CA PRO A 377 -26.32 0.05 1.33
C PRO A 377 -26.03 0.35 -0.15
N LEU A 378 -25.70 -0.65 -0.96
CA LEU A 378 -25.43 -0.48 -2.39
C LEU A 378 -26.70 -0.01 -3.15
N GLN A 379 -27.87 -0.55 -2.79
CA GLN A 379 -29.15 -0.06 -3.32
C GLN A 379 -29.48 1.35 -2.80
N GLY A 380 -29.14 1.66 -1.56
CA GLY A 380 -29.26 3.01 -1.00
C GLY A 380 -28.44 4.04 -1.79
N LEU A 381 -27.22 3.69 -2.19
CA LEU A 381 -26.37 4.51 -3.06
C LEU A 381 -27.05 4.80 -4.40
N LEU A 382 -27.65 3.79 -5.02
CA LEU A 382 -28.42 3.97 -6.27
C LEU A 382 -29.61 4.93 -6.10
N LYS A 383 -30.27 4.92 -4.93
CA LYS A 383 -31.31 5.91 -4.58
C LYS A 383 -30.75 7.32 -4.36
N GLY A 384 -29.48 7.44 -4.01
CA GLY A 384 -28.76 8.72 -3.98
C GLY A 384 -28.66 9.32 -5.38
N PHE A 385 -28.16 8.55 -6.35
CA PHE A 385 -28.08 8.98 -7.75
C PHE A 385 -29.46 9.34 -8.34
N GLU A 386 -30.53 8.61 -8.00
CA GLU A 386 -31.89 8.99 -8.39
C GLU A 386 -32.26 10.39 -7.89
N THR A 387 -31.86 10.75 -6.67
CA THR A 387 -32.09 12.07 -6.07
C THR A 387 -31.27 13.15 -6.81
N ASP A 388 -30.02 12.87 -7.19
CA ASP A 388 -29.19 13.79 -7.97
C ASP A 388 -29.81 14.10 -9.35
N LEU A 389 -30.46 13.12 -9.99
CA LEU A 389 -31.16 13.33 -11.26
C LEU A 389 -32.40 14.25 -11.12
N GLU A 390 -33.00 14.35 -9.94
CA GLU A 390 -34.16 15.23 -9.71
C GLU A 390 -33.78 16.71 -9.76
N PHE A 391 -32.55 17.07 -9.36
CA PHE A 391 -32.03 18.44 -9.49
C PHE A 391 -32.04 18.94 -10.93
N ASN A 392 -31.78 18.06 -11.90
CA ASN A 392 -31.74 18.42 -13.32
C ASN A 392 -33.14 18.65 -13.94
N THR A 393 -34.21 18.31 -13.23
CA THR A 393 -35.58 18.37 -13.78
C THR A 393 -36.35 19.63 -13.39
N SER A 394 -35.92 20.38 -12.37
CA SER A 394 -36.63 21.57 -11.90
C SER A 394 -35.68 22.72 -11.59
N ASN A 395 -35.59 23.70 -12.49
CA ASN A 395 -34.80 24.93 -12.28
C ASN A 395 -35.29 25.82 -11.11
N THR A 396 -36.35 25.42 -10.40
CA THR A 396 -36.97 26.25 -9.33
C THR A 396 -37.23 25.52 -8.02
N LYS A 397 -37.14 24.18 -7.97
CA LYS A 397 -37.39 23.41 -6.74
C LYS A 397 -36.26 22.43 -6.49
N SER A 398 -35.57 22.60 -5.36
CA SER A 398 -34.64 21.59 -4.86
C SER A 398 -35.43 20.36 -4.38
N PRO A 399 -34.96 19.13 -4.66
CA PRO A 399 -35.53 17.91 -4.06
C PRO A 399 -35.29 17.83 -2.55
N ILE A 400 -34.40 18.65 -1.98
CA ILE A 400 -34.14 18.72 -0.54
C ILE A 400 -35.04 19.78 0.11
N LEU A 401 -36.21 19.34 0.57
CA LEU A 401 -37.21 20.22 1.16
C LEU A 401 -36.95 20.44 2.66
N THR A 402 -36.72 19.35 3.38
CA THR A 402 -36.57 19.32 4.83
C THR A 402 -35.18 18.85 5.26
N GLU A 403 -34.86 19.07 6.52
CA GLU A 403 -33.66 18.52 7.17
C GLU A 403 -33.60 17.00 7.07
N SER A 404 -34.74 16.31 7.21
CA SER A 404 -34.81 14.86 7.04
C SER A 404 -34.50 14.39 5.62
N ASP A 405 -34.84 15.21 4.60
CA ASP A 405 -34.47 14.91 3.21
C ASP A 405 -32.96 15.04 3.01
N LEU A 406 -32.32 16.04 3.62
CA LEU A 406 -30.87 16.18 3.60
C LEU A 406 -30.18 15.02 4.32
N GLU A 407 -30.65 14.65 5.52
CA GLU A 407 -30.13 13.51 6.26
C GLU A 407 -30.22 12.21 5.44
N ARG A 408 -31.37 11.98 4.80
CA ARG A 408 -31.60 10.81 3.93
C ARG A 408 -30.70 10.84 2.71
N TYR A 409 -30.53 12.00 2.07
CA TYR A 409 -29.63 12.16 0.94
C TYR A 409 -28.19 11.86 1.36
N ALA A 410 -27.71 12.48 2.45
CA ALA A 410 -26.37 12.25 2.98
C ALA A 410 -26.12 10.79 3.36
N TYR A 411 -27.12 10.12 3.93
CA TYR A 411 -27.04 8.68 4.19
C TYR A 411 -26.86 7.91 2.89
N ARG A 412 -27.70 8.18 1.88
CA ARG A 412 -27.66 7.46 0.60
C ARG A 412 -26.33 7.62 -0.14
N VAL A 413 -25.77 8.82 -0.25
CA VAL A 413 -24.58 9.06 -1.08
C VAL A 413 -23.24 8.83 -0.36
N ALA A 414 -23.22 8.91 0.97
CA ALA A 414 -21.98 8.74 1.74
C ALA A 414 -22.11 7.74 2.90
N GLY A 415 -23.21 7.81 3.65
CA GLY A 415 -23.48 6.89 4.77
C GLY A 415 -23.49 5.42 4.36
N THR A 416 -24.10 5.08 3.22
CA THR A 416 -24.15 3.71 2.69
C THR A 416 -22.78 3.14 2.32
N VAL A 417 -21.89 3.98 1.79
CA VAL A 417 -20.51 3.60 1.45
C VAL A 417 -19.71 3.38 2.72
N ALA A 418 -19.82 4.29 3.69
CA ALA A 418 -19.18 4.14 4.99
C ALA A 418 -19.68 2.89 5.74
N GLU A 419 -20.98 2.63 5.71
CA GLU A 419 -21.61 1.41 6.22
C GLU A 419 -21.00 0.16 5.57
N SER A 420 -20.89 0.13 4.24
CA SER A 420 -20.26 -0.99 3.50
C SER A 420 -18.80 -1.21 3.89
N VAL A 421 -18.04 -0.13 4.10
CA VAL A 421 -16.63 -0.20 4.57
C VAL A 421 -16.55 -0.79 5.97
N ILE A 422 -17.43 -0.37 6.90
CA ILE A 422 -17.46 -0.94 8.25
C ILE A 422 -17.91 -2.40 8.22
N HIS A 423 -18.90 -2.75 7.41
CA HIS A 423 -19.32 -4.13 7.21
C HIS A 423 -18.15 -5.02 6.79
N LEU A 424 -17.35 -4.57 5.81
CA LEU A 424 -16.14 -5.29 5.39
C LEU A 424 -15.13 -5.39 6.53
N ALA A 425 -14.81 -4.28 7.19
CA ALA A 425 -13.83 -4.26 8.27
C ALA A 425 -14.20 -5.24 9.39
N VAL A 426 -15.48 -5.28 9.79
CA VAL A 426 -15.96 -6.20 10.83
C VAL A 426 -16.06 -7.63 10.33
N ALA A 427 -16.48 -7.88 9.08
CA ALA A 427 -16.58 -9.23 8.51
C ALA A 427 -15.21 -9.91 8.33
N HIS A 428 -14.13 -9.12 8.20
CA HIS A 428 -12.75 -9.62 8.16
C HIS A 428 -12.17 -9.92 9.55
N ASP A 429 -12.77 -9.41 10.62
CA ASP A 429 -12.38 -9.76 11.99
C ASP A 429 -13.08 -11.06 12.42
N ARG A 430 -12.34 -11.95 13.08
CA ARG A 430 -12.86 -13.26 13.48
C ARG A 430 -14.06 -13.10 14.42
N PRO A 431 -15.06 -14.01 14.40
CA PRO A 431 -16.26 -13.87 15.20
C PRO A 431 -15.98 -14.26 16.66
N GLN A 432 -15.40 -13.38 17.50
CA GLN A 432 -15.25 -13.73 18.93
C GLN A 432 -15.52 -12.65 19.99
N ASN A 433 -15.61 -11.33 19.74
CA ASN A 433 -15.69 -10.39 20.88
C ASN A 433 -16.74 -9.27 20.83
N LEU A 434 -17.47 -9.08 19.73
CA LEU A 434 -18.55 -8.09 19.69
C LEU A 434 -19.89 -8.80 19.68
N ASP A 435 -20.71 -8.55 20.69
CA ASP A 435 -22.11 -8.97 20.65
C ASP A 435 -22.84 -8.28 19.50
N LYS A 436 -23.93 -8.89 19.02
CA LYS A 436 -24.70 -8.43 17.86
C LYS A 436 -25.14 -6.96 17.97
N HIS A 437 -25.43 -6.49 19.18
CA HIS A 437 -25.86 -5.12 19.41
C HIS A 437 -24.69 -4.14 19.26
N THR A 438 -23.52 -4.46 19.82
CA THR A 438 -22.31 -3.63 19.62
C THR A 438 -21.87 -3.59 18.15
N HIS A 439 -22.04 -4.69 17.42
CA HIS A 439 -21.81 -4.73 15.97
C HIS A 439 -22.72 -3.74 15.24
N GLN A 440 -24.04 -3.80 15.47
CA GLN A 440 -24.99 -2.89 14.84
C GLN A 440 -24.70 -1.41 15.18
N GLN A 441 -24.37 -1.12 16.44
CA GLN A 441 -24.00 0.24 16.86
C GLN A 441 -22.76 0.75 16.10
N THR A 442 -21.79 -0.11 15.84
CA THR A 442 -20.55 0.25 15.13
C THR A 442 -20.85 0.55 13.65
N ILE A 443 -21.69 -0.26 13.01
CA ILE A 443 -22.17 -0.02 11.65
C ILE A 443 -22.92 1.31 11.57
N THR A 444 -23.88 1.54 12.46
CA THR A 444 -24.66 2.79 12.51
C THR A 444 -23.76 4.00 12.73
N ALA A 445 -22.74 3.89 13.59
CA ALA A 445 -21.77 4.96 13.77
C ALA A 445 -20.95 5.23 12.50
N GLY A 446 -20.56 4.19 11.76
CA GLY A 446 -19.92 4.33 10.45
C GLY A 446 -20.79 5.08 9.44
N ALA A 447 -22.07 4.73 9.34
CA ALA A 447 -23.02 5.43 8.49
C ALA A 447 -23.13 6.93 8.86
N LEU A 448 -23.26 7.23 10.16
CA LEU A 448 -23.30 8.61 10.66
C LEU A 448 -22.01 9.39 10.37
N MET A 449 -20.84 8.75 10.43
CA MET A 449 -19.57 9.36 10.01
C MET A 449 -19.56 9.70 8.51
N GLY A 450 -20.10 8.80 7.67
CA GLY A 450 -20.28 9.08 6.24
C GLY A 450 -21.21 10.28 6.00
N GLN A 451 -22.31 10.37 6.75
CA GLN A 451 -23.23 11.51 6.69
C GLN A 451 -22.56 12.81 7.14
N ALA A 452 -21.79 12.80 8.22
CA ALA A 452 -21.04 13.95 8.71
C ALA A 452 -20.07 14.48 7.66
N LEU A 453 -19.33 13.57 7.02
CA LEU A 453 -18.44 13.93 5.92
C LEU A 453 -19.19 14.56 4.74
N GLN A 454 -20.39 14.06 4.41
CA GLN A 454 -21.19 14.66 3.34
C GLN A 454 -21.71 16.06 3.71
N TYR A 455 -22.03 16.31 4.97
CA TYR A 455 -22.39 17.66 5.44
C TYR A 455 -21.20 18.62 5.30
N VAL A 456 -19.98 18.16 5.62
CA VAL A 456 -18.75 18.93 5.40
C VAL A 456 -18.55 19.22 3.90
N ASN A 457 -18.71 18.21 3.04
CA ASN A 457 -18.60 18.39 1.58
C ASN A 457 -19.62 19.43 1.07
N ILE A 458 -20.90 19.30 1.44
CA ILE A 458 -21.94 20.26 1.04
C ILE A 458 -21.61 21.67 1.56
N ALA A 459 -21.16 21.79 2.81
CA ALA A 459 -20.79 23.09 3.39
C ALA A 459 -19.56 23.71 2.72
N ARG A 460 -18.61 22.89 2.24
CA ARG A 460 -17.42 23.35 1.50
C ARG A 460 -17.79 23.79 0.08
N ASP A 461 -18.64 23.02 -0.58
CA ASP A 461 -18.82 23.07 -2.04
C ASP A 461 -20.07 23.84 -2.49
N ILE A 462 -20.79 24.55 -1.59
CA ILE A 462 -21.99 25.36 -1.87
C ILE A 462 -21.89 26.16 -3.18
N GLN A 463 -20.78 26.87 -3.38
CA GLN A 463 -20.58 27.70 -4.57
C GLN A 463 -20.45 26.86 -5.85
N ARG A 464 -19.67 25.78 -5.79
CA ARG A 464 -19.46 24.87 -6.92
C ARG A 464 -20.75 24.12 -7.27
N ASP A 465 -21.51 23.72 -6.26
CA ASP A 465 -22.82 23.09 -6.44
C ASP A 465 -23.81 24.04 -7.10
N ALA A 466 -23.80 25.32 -6.70
CA ALA A 466 -24.62 26.36 -7.33
C ALA A 466 -24.27 26.56 -8.82
N GLU A 467 -23.00 26.48 -9.21
CA GLU A 467 -22.56 26.60 -10.61
C GLU A 467 -23.12 25.49 -11.51
N ILE A 468 -23.37 24.30 -10.95
CA ILE A 468 -24.01 23.18 -11.66
C ILE A 468 -25.53 23.10 -11.40
N GLY A 469 -26.12 24.14 -10.79
CA GLY A 469 -27.57 24.25 -10.59
C GLY A 469 -28.12 23.45 -9.39
N ARG A 470 -27.27 23.01 -8.45
CA ARG A 470 -27.67 22.19 -7.31
C ARG A 470 -27.68 22.99 -6.01
N VAL A 471 -28.70 22.77 -5.17
CA VAL A 471 -28.83 23.36 -3.83
C VAL A 471 -29.23 22.29 -2.82
N TYR A 472 -28.26 21.81 -2.06
CA TYR A 472 -28.47 20.78 -1.05
C TYR A 472 -28.97 21.31 0.31
N ILE A 473 -28.88 22.62 0.55
CA ILE A 473 -29.42 23.23 1.76
C ILE A 473 -30.95 23.06 1.78
N PRO A 474 -31.56 22.56 2.88
CA PRO A 474 -33.00 22.37 2.96
C PRO A 474 -33.79 23.64 2.65
N THR A 475 -34.81 23.50 1.81
CA THR A 475 -35.69 24.62 1.44
C THR A 475 -36.33 25.27 2.66
N THR A 476 -36.76 24.48 3.64
CA THR A 476 -37.28 24.97 4.94
C THR A 476 -36.28 25.82 5.73
N TRP A 477 -34.98 25.52 5.66
CA TRP A 477 -33.94 26.35 6.30
C TRP A 477 -33.74 27.67 5.57
N LEU A 478 -33.79 27.64 4.23
CA LEU A 478 -33.72 28.85 3.39
C LEU A 478 -34.90 29.77 3.65
N GLU A 479 -36.12 29.23 3.64
CA GLU A 479 -37.36 29.99 3.88
C GLU A 479 -37.36 30.66 5.25
N ALA A 480 -36.85 29.99 6.29
CA ALA A 480 -36.70 30.58 7.63
C ALA A 480 -35.76 31.80 7.68
N LYS A 481 -34.91 31.98 6.66
CA LYS A 481 -34.04 33.16 6.47
C LYS A 481 -34.57 34.13 5.42
N GLY A 482 -35.73 33.85 4.82
CA GLY A 482 -36.28 34.64 3.71
C GLY A 482 -35.57 34.40 2.37
N LEU A 483 -34.91 33.25 2.21
CA LEU A 483 -34.26 32.81 0.99
C LEU A 483 -35.09 31.76 0.26
N ILE A 484 -34.80 31.59 -1.03
CA ILE A 484 -35.29 30.48 -1.87
C ILE A 484 -34.09 29.85 -2.59
N PRO A 485 -34.18 28.58 -3.05
CA PRO A 485 -33.07 27.91 -3.73
C PRO A 485 -32.49 28.71 -4.91
N ALA A 486 -33.34 29.34 -5.73
CA ALA A 486 -32.89 30.18 -6.85
C ALA A 486 -31.95 31.31 -6.43
N LYS A 487 -32.16 31.91 -5.24
CA LYS A 487 -31.29 32.97 -4.72
C LYS A 487 -29.92 32.42 -4.29
N VAL A 488 -29.85 31.16 -3.83
CA VAL A 488 -28.58 30.50 -3.52
C VAL A 488 -27.78 30.24 -4.79
N LEU A 489 -28.46 29.86 -5.89
CA LEU A 489 -27.82 29.69 -7.19
C LEU A 489 -27.21 31.00 -7.70
N ASP A 490 -27.95 32.11 -7.60
CA ASP A 490 -27.49 33.42 -8.08
C ASP A 490 -26.44 34.05 -7.14
N TYR A 491 -26.55 33.82 -5.83
CA TYR A 491 -25.72 34.46 -4.80
C TYR A 491 -25.27 33.46 -3.71
N PRO A 492 -24.41 32.48 -4.03
CA PRO A 492 -24.00 31.44 -3.06
C PRO A 492 -23.18 32.00 -1.89
N THR A 493 -22.66 33.22 -2.01
CA THR A 493 -21.88 33.91 -0.98
C THR A 493 -22.71 34.85 -0.08
N ASP A 494 -24.05 34.86 -0.21
CA ASP A 494 -24.94 35.66 0.64
C ASP A 494 -24.67 35.37 2.13
N PRO A 495 -24.53 36.40 3.01
CA PRO A 495 -24.29 36.21 4.44
C PRO A 495 -25.29 35.28 5.13
N GLN A 496 -26.54 35.24 4.67
CA GLN A 496 -27.56 34.31 5.19
C GLN A 496 -27.23 32.85 4.82
N VAL A 497 -26.69 32.60 3.62
CA VAL A 497 -26.20 31.28 3.21
C VAL A 497 -24.99 30.86 4.04
N GLN A 498 -24.08 31.79 4.37
CA GLN A 498 -22.96 31.51 5.27
C GLN A 498 -23.43 31.08 6.68
N SER A 499 -24.54 31.64 7.19
CA SER A 499 -25.10 31.18 8.47
C SER A 499 -25.63 29.73 8.40
N LEU A 500 -26.15 29.31 7.24
CA LEU A 500 -26.62 27.94 7.02
C LEU A 500 -25.45 26.97 6.79
N ARG A 501 -24.36 27.45 6.18
CA ARG A 501 -23.08 26.73 6.09
C ARG A 501 -22.55 26.36 7.48
N ILE A 502 -22.53 27.32 8.41
CA ILE A 502 -22.10 27.06 9.80
C ILE A 502 -23.01 26.01 10.44
N ARG A 503 -24.33 26.11 10.23
CA ARG A 503 -25.27 25.09 10.74
C ARG A 503 -24.95 23.69 10.22
N LEU A 504 -24.64 23.52 8.93
CA LEU A 504 -24.21 22.22 8.39
C LEU A 504 -22.96 21.69 9.10
N LEU A 505 -21.97 22.55 9.33
CA LEU A 505 -20.75 22.17 10.04
C LEU A 505 -21.01 21.80 11.51
N ASP A 506 -21.89 22.54 12.20
CA ASP A 506 -22.28 22.22 13.58
C ASP A 506 -22.92 20.83 13.69
N HIS A 507 -23.77 20.45 12.73
CA HIS A 507 -24.35 19.10 12.65
C HIS A 507 -23.29 18.03 12.37
N ALA A 508 -22.36 18.29 11.44
CA ALA A 508 -21.27 17.36 11.16
C ALA A 508 -20.39 17.13 12.39
N ASP A 509 -20.03 18.21 13.10
CA ASP A 509 -19.24 18.17 14.33
C ASP A 509 -19.95 17.41 15.45
N GLU A 510 -21.28 17.55 15.58
CA GLU A 510 -22.06 16.77 16.53
C GLU A 510 -21.99 15.27 16.24
N TRP A 511 -22.21 14.87 14.99
CA TRP A 511 -22.13 13.46 14.60
C TRP A 511 -20.72 12.90 14.71
N TYR A 512 -19.67 13.69 14.39
CA TYR A 512 -18.29 13.27 14.64
C TYR A 512 -18.04 12.97 16.12
N ARG A 513 -18.47 13.86 17.03
CA ARG A 513 -18.34 13.63 18.49
C ARG A 513 -19.12 12.40 18.95
N LEU A 514 -20.32 12.17 18.42
CA LEU A 514 -21.15 11.01 18.79
C LEU A 514 -20.55 9.67 18.34
N THR A 515 -19.76 9.68 17.27
CA THR A 515 -19.26 8.47 16.60
C THR A 515 -17.79 8.17 16.87
N GLU A 516 -17.02 9.12 17.41
CA GLU A 516 -15.60 8.96 17.73
C GLU A 516 -15.32 7.72 18.59
N ALA A 517 -16.12 7.50 19.64
CA ALA A 517 -15.99 6.35 20.53
C ALA A 517 -16.27 5.00 19.83
N ALA A 518 -17.04 5.00 18.73
CA ALA A 518 -17.34 3.80 17.97
C ALA A 518 -16.15 3.31 17.15
N ILE A 519 -15.25 4.20 16.71
CA ILE A 519 -14.00 3.78 16.05
C ILE A 519 -13.18 2.88 16.98
N GLY A 520 -13.14 3.19 18.28
CA GLY A 520 -12.43 2.37 19.27
C GLY A 520 -12.99 0.95 19.44
N ARG A 521 -14.19 0.67 18.89
CA ARG A 521 -14.84 -0.66 18.92
C ARG A 521 -14.56 -1.49 17.67
N LEU A 522 -13.98 -0.88 16.63
CA LEU A 522 -13.58 -1.60 15.43
C LEU A 522 -12.39 -2.53 15.71
N PRO A 523 -12.14 -3.52 14.84
CA PRO A 523 -10.94 -4.34 14.92
C PRO A 523 -9.69 -3.46 14.97
N LEU A 524 -8.74 -3.76 15.85
CA LEU A 524 -7.54 -2.92 16.09
C LEU A 524 -6.83 -2.53 14.79
N GLU A 525 -6.75 -3.46 13.84
CA GLU A 525 -6.09 -3.28 12.55
C GLU A 525 -6.84 -2.32 11.62
N ALA A 526 -8.16 -2.13 11.82
CA ALA A 526 -9.00 -1.22 11.03
C ALA A 526 -9.15 0.18 11.66
N GLN A 527 -8.91 0.34 12.97
CA GLN A 527 -9.11 1.62 13.67
C GLN A 527 -8.24 2.74 13.10
N GLY A 528 -6.93 2.50 12.98
CA GLY A 528 -5.98 3.48 12.44
C GLY A 528 -6.32 3.90 11.01
N PRO A 529 -6.46 2.93 10.06
CA PRO A 529 -6.87 3.21 8.69
C PRO A 529 -8.16 4.05 8.56
N ILE A 530 -9.17 3.76 9.37
CA ILE A 530 -10.46 4.46 9.34
C ILE A 530 -10.32 5.88 9.87
N ARG A 531 -9.55 6.10 10.96
CA ARG A 531 -9.25 7.47 11.45
C ARG A 531 -8.59 8.32 10.38
N VAL A 532 -7.55 7.77 9.72
CA VAL A 532 -6.84 8.48 8.65
C VAL A 532 -7.78 8.80 7.49
N THR A 533 -8.65 7.86 7.10
CA THR A 533 -9.62 8.08 6.00
C THR A 533 -10.62 9.19 6.35
N VAL A 534 -11.10 9.24 7.60
CA VAL A 534 -12.00 10.30 8.07
C VAL A 534 -11.30 11.66 8.11
N GLU A 535 -10.09 11.73 8.68
CA GLU A 535 -9.31 12.96 8.79
C GLU A 535 -8.88 13.52 7.43
N THR A 536 -8.51 12.64 6.49
CA THR A 536 -8.11 13.03 5.13
C THR A 536 -9.31 13.33 4.24
N GLY A 537 -10.48 12.71 4.47
CA GLY A 537 -11.72 13.05 3.79
C GLY A 537 -12.26 14.43 4.19
N GLY A 538 -12.17 14.80 5.48
CA GLY A 538 -12.65 16.08 5.99
C GLY A 538 -11.74 17.28 5.69
N ASN A 539 -10.42 17.05 5.56
CA ASN A 539 -9.43 18.10 5.30
C ASN A 539 -8.84 18.08 3.88
N GLY A 540 -9.20 17.09 3.06
CA GLY A 540 -8.64 16.89 1.73
C GLY A 540 -9.38 17.69 0.68
N GLU A 541 -8.63 18.54 -0.02
CA GLU A 541 -9.05 19.43 -1.13
C GLU A 541 -9.48 20.84 -0.65
N ALA A 542 -8.48 21.56 -0.14
CA ALA A 542 -8.42 23.01 -0.10
C ALA A 542 -7.48 23.54 -1.19
#